data_AF-A0A8J4CRY9-F1
#
_entry.id   AF-A0A8J4CRY9-F1
#
_cell.length_a   1.000
_cell.length_b   1.000
_cell.length_c   1.000
_cell.angle_alpha   90.00
_cell.angle_beta   90.00
_cell.angle_gamma   90.00
#
_symmetry.space_group_name_H-M   'P 1'
#
loop_
_entity.id
_entity.type
_entity.pdbx_description
1 polymer ?
#
loop_
_entity_poly.entity_id
_entity_poly.type
_entity_poly.pdbx_seq_one_letter_code
_entity_poly.pdbx_strand_id
1 'polypeptide(L)'
;MPTDVLAREIVIKPSNLSASVHALLPTASTVRRLVITRIMSVAKHTSLVLSDVIMAAEDFVRHELAAMDASHDFSHIQRVRANARNLAAMEGLDAEATALVDLAALLHDVRDWKYSGSDDATTGAVTAFLTEQGLNLEIINRLVAIISRVGFKEELAGTNGSGAAPQALALSLEAAIVQDADRLDAIGAIGIARCFTFGGAKHRVLYDPDVPPRDGLSKEQYMAGGAQVTTINHFYEKLLKLKGMMKTSAGSKIAAGRHAFMEQYLQQFYDEWNGRL
;
A
#
# COMPACT_ATOMS: atom_id res chain seq x y z
N MET A 1 36.25 83.90 -31.65
CA MET A 1 35.06 84.24 -32.46
C MET A 1 35.38 83.95 -33.92
N PRO A 2 34.59 83.14 -34.64
CA PRO A 2 34.23 81.75 -34.38
C PRO A 2 35.12 80.78 -35.21
N THR A 3 35.23 79.51 -34.80
CA THR A 3 35.90 78.46 -35.58
C THR A 3 35.00 77.24 -35.68
N ASP A 4 34.79 76.81 -36.92
CA ASP A 4 34.08 75.63 -37.38
C ASP A 4 34.43 74.34 -36.64
N VAL A 5 33.40 73.55 -36.31
CA VAL A 5 33.53 72.11 -36.07
C VAL A 5 32.47 71.40 -36.89
N LEU A 6 32.91 70.86 -38.04
CA LEU A 6 32.15 69.96 -38.90
C LEU A 6 32.07 68.57 -38.22
N ALA A 7 30.85 68.14 -37.89
CA ALA A 7 30.57 66.76 -37.54
C ALA A 7 30.68 65.89 -38.82
N ARG A 8 31.66 64.97 -38.84
CA ARG A 8 31.72 63.89 -39.83
C ARG A 8 31.18 62.61 -39.18
N GLU A 9 30.06 62.11 -39.69
CA GLU A 9 29.57 60.77 -39.39
C GLU A 9 30.57 59.73 -39.91
N ILE A 10 31.12 58.92 -39.00
CA ILE A 10 31.92 57.74 -39.34
C ILE A 10 30.93 56.58 -39.51
N VAL A 11 30.63 56.23 -40.75
CA VAL A 11 29.95 54.99 -41.13
C VAL A 11 30.92 53.83 -40.91
N ILE A 12 30.75 53.08 -39.82
CA ILE A 12 31.46 51.83 -39.59
C ILE A 12 30.80 50.75 -40.46
N LYS A 13 31.48 50.33 -41.53
CA LYS A 13 31.12 49.11 -42.28
C LYS A 13 31.42 47.87 -41.43
N PRO A 14 30.53 46.88 -41.33
CA PRO A 14 30.87 45.61 -40.71
C PRO A 14 31.76 44.81 -41.65
N SER A 15 33.06 44.75 -41.36
CA SER A 15 34.01 43.85 -42.01
C SER A 15 34.26 42.62 -41.13
N ASN A 16 33.98 41.44 -41.68
CA ASN A 16 34.59 40.15 -41.38
C ASN A 16 34.61 39.67 -39.91
N LEU A 17 33.49 39.13 -39.46
CA LEU A 17 33.46 37.99 -38.53
C LEU A 17 32.88 36.79 -39.28
N SER A 18 33.68 36.18 -40.17
CA SER A 18 33.39 34.86 -40.71
C SER A 18 34.42 33.87 -40.18
N ALA A 19 33.92 32.71 -39.75
CA ALA A 19 34.60 31.50 -39.33
C ALA A 19 34.78 31.32 -37.81
N SER A 20 34.10 30.28 -37.31
CA SER A 20 34.42 29.49 -36.11
C SER A 20 33.79 29.84 -34.76
N VAL A 21 32.47 30.11 -34.72
CA VAL A 21 31.65 29.86 -33.50
C VAL A 21 30.58 28.77 -33.73
N HIS A 22 30.57 28.11 -34.90
CA HIS A 22 29.72 26.93 -35.14
C HIS A 22 30.26 25.64 -34.50
N ALA A 23 31.06 25.75 -33.44
CA ALA A 23 31.49 24.63 -32.65
C ALA A 23 30.38 24.21 -31.67
N LEU A 24 29.80 23.04 -31.94
CA LEU A 24 29.28 22.10 -30.94
C LEU A 24 28.00 22.47 -30.19
N LEU A 25 26.96 22.98 -30.87
CA LEU A 25 25.61 22.84 -30.32
C LEU A 25 25.03 21.48 -30.74
N PRO A 26 24.74 20.57 -29.78
CA PRO A 26 24.21 19.25 -30.10
C PRO A 26 22.88 19.37 -30.82
N THR A 27 22.67 18.56 -31.86
CA THR A 27 21.38 18.55 -32.59
C THR A 27 20.24 18.17 -31.64
N ALA A 28 19.02 18.62 -31.92
CA ALA A 28 17.85 18.25 -31.12
C ALA A 28 17.69 16.72 -30.95
N SER A 29 18.10 15.93 -31.95
CA SER A 29 18.11 14.46 -31.86
C SER A 29 19.17 13.93 -30.87
N THR A 30 20.35 14.57 -30.84
CA THR A 30 21.45 14.23 -29.92
C THR A 30 21.09 14.58 -28.49
N VAL A 31 20.49 15.75 -28.26
CA VAL A 31 19.99 16.15 -26.93
C VAL A 31 18.90 15.19 -26.46
N ARG A 32 17.92 14.87 -27.32
CA ARG A 32 16.84 13.92 -26.99
C ARG A 32 17.39 12.52 -26.65
N ARG A 33 18.37 12.02 -27.40
CA ARG A 33 19.02 10.72 -27.14
C ARG A 33 19.80 10.74 -25.83
N LEU A 34 20.53 11.82 -25.53
CA LEU A 34 21.30 11.97 -24.29
C LEU A 34 20.37 12.03 -23.06
N VAL A 35 19.26 12.77 -23.17
CA VAL A 35 18.23 12.85 -22.13
C VAL A 35 17.58 11.49 -21.90
N ILE A 36 17.17 10.78 -22.96
CA ILE A 36 16.59 9.42 -22.84
C ILE A 36 17.59 8.46 -22.18
N THR A 37 18.85 8.48 -22.60
CA THR A 37 19.89 7.59 -22.05
C THR A 37 20.13 7.87 -20.56
N ARG A 38 20.16 9.15 -20.16
CA ARG A 38 20.33 9.53 -18.76
C ARG A 38 19.10 9.16 -17.91
N ILE A 39 17.89 9.36 -18.43
CA ILE A 39 16.64 8.93 -17.78
C ILE A 39 16.64 7.41 -17.59
N MET A 40 17.00 6.64 -18.63
CA MET A 40 17.06 5.18 -18.53
C MET A 40 18.15 4.71 -17.57
N SER A 41 19.30 5.39 -17.51
CA SER A 41 20.36 5.08 -16.54
C SER A 41 19.91 5.36 -15.11
N VAL A 42 19.20 6.46 -14.86
CA VAL A 42 18.66 6.79 -13.54
C VAL A 42 17.56 5.82 -13.16
N ALA A 43 16.60 5.52 -14.04
CA ALA A 43 15.53 4.56 -13.79
C ALA A 43 16.07 3.16 -13.48
N LYS A 44 17.10 2.71 -14.20
CA LYS A 44 17.78 1.44 -13.93
C LYS A 44 18.49 1.43 -12.58
N HIS A 45 19.14 2.53 -12.21
CA HIS A 45 19.77 2.67 -10.90
C HIS A 45 18.73 2.66 -9.76
N THR A 46 17.64 3.42 -9.89
CA THR A 46 16.55 3.43 -8.91
C THR A 46 15.89 2.05 -8.77
N SER A 47 15.69 1.34 -9.88
CA SER A 47 15.14 -0.02 -9.88
C SER A 47 16.06 -1.04 -9.18
N LEU A 48 17.38 -0.95 -9.39
CA LEU A 48 18.36 -1.79 -8.69
C LEU A 48 18.36 -1.50 -7.19
N VAL A 49 18.33 -0.21 -6.81
CA VAL A 49 18.26 0.21 -5.39
C VAL A 49 17.00 -0.33 -4.71
N LEU A 50 15.82 -0.25 -5.33
CA LEU A 50 14.59 -0.77 -4.74
C LEU A 50 14.60 -2.30 -4.59
N SER A 51 15.21 -3.03 -5.52
CA SER A 51 15.33 -4.49 -5.41
C SER A 51 16.17 -4.91 -4.20
N ASP A 52 17.28 -4.24 -3.94
CA ASP A 52 18.14 -4.52 -2.79
C ASP A 52 17.44 -4.19 -1.47
N VAL A 53 16.71 -3.07 -1.45
CA VAL A 53 15.90 -2.64 -0.30
C VAL A 53 14.80 -3.65 0.01
N ILE A 54 14.16 -4.23 -1.01
CA ILE A 54 13.11 -5.24 -0.84
C ILE A 54 13.68 -6.50 -0.16
N MET A 55 14.89 -6.93 -0.52
CA MET A 55 15.54 -8.06 0.15
C MET A 55 15.86 -7.73 1.60
N ALA A 56 16.43 -6.56 1.87
CA ALA A 56 16.71 -6.09 3.23
C ALA A 56 15.44 -5.97 4.08
N ALA A 57 14.33 -5.50 3.49
CA ALA A 57 13.05 -5.37 4.15
C ALA A 57 12.45 -6.72 4.51
N GLU A 58 12.57 -7.72 3.63
CA GLU A 58 12.12 -9.07 3.93
C GLU A 58 12.85 -9.67 5.14
N ASP A 59 14.17 -9.52 5.20
CA ASP A 59 14.95 -9.99 6.34
C ASP A 59 14.59 -9.20 7.61
N PHE A 60 14.48 -7.87 7.53
CA PHE A 60 14.06 -7.03 8.65
C PHE A 60 12.71 -7.47 9.23
N VAL A 61 11.70 -7.67 8.38
CA VAL A 61 10.35 -8.10 8.79
C VAL A 61 10.37 -9.51 9.38
N ARG A 62 11.16 -10.43 8.80
CA ARG A 62 11.31 -11.79 9.33
C ARG A 62 11.84 -11.78 10.76
N HIS A 63 12.78 -10.89 11.09
CA HIS A 63 13.31 -10.75 12.44
C HIS A 63 12.30 -10.09 13.39
N GLU A 64 11.63 -9.01 12.99
CA GLU A 64 10.64 -8.31 13.82
C GLU A 64 9.43 -9.20 14.17
N LEU A 65 8.99 -10.07 13.25
CA LEU A 65 7.82 -10.93 13.44
C LEU A 65 8.15 -12.33 14.00
N ALA A 66 9.41 -12.63 14.32
CA ALA A 66 9.83 -13.96 14.77
C ALA A 66 9.14 -14.45 16.05
N ALA A 67 8.65 -13.53 16.89
CA ALA A 67 7.97 -13.82 18.16
C ALA A 67 6.44 -13.69 18.10
N MET A 68 5.86 -13.41 16.92
CA MET A 68 4.43 -13.18 16.75
C MET A 68 3.64 -14.49 16.68
N ASP A 69 2.36 -14.44 17.05
CA ASP A 69 1.47 -15.59 16.98
C ASP A 69 1.09 -15.98 15.53
N ALA A 70 0.58 -17.20 15.34
CA ALA A 70 0.26 -17.77 14.03
C ALA A 70 -0.78 -16.99 13.21
N SER A 71 -1.49 -16.02 13.81
CA SER A 71 -2.45 -15.19 13.08
C SER A 71 -1.79 -13.97 12.40
N HIS A 72 -0.57 -13.60 12.80
CA HIS A 72 0.21 -12.47 12.30
C HIS A 72 1.70 -12.83 12.09
N ASP A 73 1.96 -14.08 11.74
CA ASP A 73 3.31 -14.58 11.49
C ASP A 73 3.86 -14.09 10.13
N PHE A 74 5.15 -14.33 9.89
CA PHE A 74 5.78 -13.98 8.61
C PHE A 74 5.06 -14.58 7.39
N SER A 75 4.37 -15.71 7.55
CA SER A 75 3.55 -16.33 6.50
C SER A 75 2.41 -15.43 6.05
N HIS A 76 1.79 -14.66 6.95
CA HIS A 76 0.78 -13.66 6.58
C HIS A 76 1.37 -12.60 5.64
N ILE A 77 2.52 -12.01 6.01
CA ILE A 77 3.20 -11.02 5.17
C ILE A 77 3.51 -11.58 3.78
N GLN A 78 4.01 -12.81 3.70
CA GLN A 78 4.33 -13.43 2.42
C GLN A 78 3.09 -13.62 1.54
N ARG A 79 1.93 -14.00 2.11
CA ARG A 79 0.68 -14.13 1.35
C ARG A 79 0.13 -12.78 0.92
N VAL A 80 0.18 -11.76 1.78
CA VAL A 80 -0.22 -10.38 1.41
C VAL A 80 0.66 -9.85 0.29
N ARG A 81 1.99 -10.00 0.40
CA ARG A 81 2.94 -9.65 -0.65
C ARG A 81 2.64 -10.36 -1.97
N ALA A 82 2.34 -11.65 -1.93
CA ALA A 82 1.97 -12.42 -3.12
C ALA A 82 0.66 -11.92 -3.75
N ASN A 83 -0.37 -11.64 -2.92
CA ASN A 83 -1.62 -11.03 -3.41
C ASN A 83 -1.34 -9.66 -4.03
N ALA A 84 -0.54 -8.81 -3.39
CA ALA A 84 -0.23 -7.46 -3.83
C ALA A 84 0.49 -7.44 -5.19
N ARG A 85 1.47 -8.32 -5.40
CA ARG A 85 2.15 -8.50 -6.69
C ARG A 85 1.20 -8.97 -7.80
N ASN A 86 0.31 -9.91 -7.49
CA ASN A 86 -0.69 -10.38 -8.46
C ASN A 86 -1.67 -9.27 -8.84
N LEU A 87 -2.18 -8.53 -7.85
CA LEU A 87 -3.06 -7.39 -8.07
C LEU A 87 -2.36 -6.29 -8.89
N ALA A 88 -1.11 -5.95 -8.57
CA ALA A 88 -0.30 -5.00 -9.33
C ALA A 88 -0.17 -5.37 -10.81
N ALA A 89 0.08 -6.65 -11.10
CA ALA A 89 0.15 -7.14 -12.47
C ALA A 89 -1.22 -7.06 -13.19
N MET A 90 -2.32 -7.38 -12.50
CA MET A 90 -3.67 -7.34 -13.08
C MET A 90 -4.16 -5.91 -13.32
N GLU A 91 -3.76 -4.96 -12.48
CA GLU A 91 -4.08 -3.52 -12.60
C GLU A 91 -3.08 -2.78 -13.52
N GLY A 92 -2.03 -3.46 -14.01
CA GLY A 92 -1.11 -2.92 -15.01
C GLY A 92 -0.10 -1.90 -14.47
N LEU A 93 0.30 -2.01 -13.20
CA LEU A 93 1.35 -1.17 -12.64
C LEU A 93 2.70 -1.39 -13.37
N ASP A 94 3.47 -0.32 -13.50
CA ASP A 94 4.85 -0.41 -13.98
C ASP A 94 5.79 -1.00 -12.91
N ALA A 95 7.06 -1.19 -13.29
CA ALA A 95 8.05 -1.83 -12.43
C ALA A 95 8.36 -1.02 -11.15
N GLU A 96 8.35 0.31 -11.22
CA GLU A 96 8.64 1.16 -10.06
C GLU A 96 7.48 1.12 -9.08
N ALA A 97 6.25 1.31 -9.56
CA ALA A 97 5.08 1.27 -8.71
C ALA A 97 4.81 -0.13 -8.14
N THR A 98 5.13 -1.19 -8.90
CA THR A 98 5.10 -2.57 -8.39
C THR A 98 6.11 -2.76 -7.25
N ALA A 99 7.31 -2.20 -7.34
CA ALA A 99 8.30 -2.28 -6.26
C ALA A 99 7.83 -1.53 -5.00
N LEU A 100 7.13 -0.40 -5.14
CA LEU A 100 6.53 0.30 -4.00
C LEU A 100 5.43 -0.52 -3.33
N VAL A 101 4.55 -1.15 -4.11
CA VAL A 101 3.51 -2.06 -3.60
C VAL A 101 4.14 -3.24 -2.85
N ASP A 102 5.19 -3.83 -3.40
CA ASP A 102 5.91 -4.96 -2.83
C ASP A 102 6.53 -4.60 -1.47
N LEU A 103 7.23 -3.47 -1.42
CA LEU A 103 7.87 -2.97 -0.21
C LEU A 103 6.84 -2.54 0.86
N ALA A 104 5.76 -1.89 0.45
CA ALA A 104 4.68 -1.53 1.36
C ALA A 104 3.97 -2.77 1.93
N ALA A 105 3.72 -3.79 1.11
CA ALA A 105 3.13 -5.05 1.57
C ALA A 105 4.04 -5.81 2.55
N LEU A 106 5.36 -5.73 2.40
CA LEU A 106 6.30 -6.28 3.38
C LEU A 106 6.22 -5.55 4.74
N LEU A 107 6.12 -4.22 4.69
CA LEU A 107 6.31 -3.36 5.87
C LEU A 107 5.00 -2.99 6.60
N HIS A 108 3.83 -3.28 6.04
CA HIS A 108 2.55 -2.76 6.54
C HIS A 108 2.22 -3.14 7.99
N ASP A 109 2.65 -4.32 8.42
CA ASP A 109 2.31 -4.91 9.74
C ASP A 109 3.50 -4.86 10.72
N VAL A 110 4.60 -4.17 10.37
CA VAL A 110 5.75 -3.99 11.26
C VAL A 110 5.32 -3.17 12.48
N ARG A 111 5.54 -3.72 13.68
CA ARG A 111 5.22 -3.09 14.97
C ARG A 111 3.77 -2.62 15.09
N ASP A 112 2.82 -3.39 14.52
CA ASP A 112 1.37 -3.13 14.63
C ASP A 112 1.00 -2.78 16.09
N TRP A 113 0.26 -1.68 16.23
CA TRP A 113 -0.17 -1.07 17.49
C TRP A 113 -0.88 -2.06 18.43
N LYS A 114 -1.47 -3.13 17.87
CA LYS A 114 -2.09 -4.22 18.66
C LYS A 114 -1.11 -4.86 19.66
N TYR A 115 0.20 -4.72 19.42
CA TYR A 115 1.26 -5.28 20.25
C TYR A 115 2.24 -4.20 20.75
N SER A 116 2.39 -3.08 20.03
CA SER A 116 3.32 -2.00 20.42
C SER A 116 2.69 -0.90 21.30
N GLY A 117 1.36 -0.83 21.39
CA GLY A 117 0.65 0.12 22.26
C GLY A 117 0.71 1.60 21.81
N SER A 118 1.25 1.89 20.63
CA SER A 118 1.31 3.25 20.04
C SER A 118 0.87 3.23 18.58
N ASP A 119 -0.01 4.16 18.20
CA ASP A 119 -0.53 4.30 16.84
C ASP A 119 0.56 4.71 15.82
N ASP A 120 1.70 5.29 16.27
CA ASP A 120 2.78 5.78 15.39
C ASP A 120 4.00 4.84 15.30
N ALA A 121 3.99 3.71 16.02
CA ALA A 121 5.15 2.82 16.11
C ALA A 121 5.57 2.22 14.76
N THR A 122 4.60 1.86 13.91
CA THR A 122 4.82 1.34 12.56
C THR A 122 5.49 2.39 11.67
N THR A 123 4.90 3.59 11.57
CA THR A 123 5.42 4.68 10.73
C THR A 123 6.83 5.09 11.11
N GLY A 124 7.11 5.20 12.42
CA GLY A 124 8.44 5.54 12.91
C GLY A 124 9.49 4.49 12.56
N ALA A 125 9.20 3.20 12.80
CA ALA A 125 10.13 2.11 12.51
C ALA A 125 10.40 1.96 11.01
N VAL A 126 9.35 2.05 10.18
CA VAL A 126 9.47 2.00 8.71
C VAL A 126 10.30 3.17 8.20
N THR A 127 10.05 4.39 8.67
CA THR A 127 10.81 5.58 8.26
C THR A 127 12.29 5.45 8.61
N ALA A 128 12.60 5.00 9.83
CA ALA A 128 13.98 4.78 10.26
C ALA A 128 14.69 3.74 9.37
N PHE A 129 14.07 2.57 9.19
CA PHE A 129 14.61 1.50 8.34
C PHE A 129 14.88 1.99 6.91
N LEU A 130 13.91 2.62 6.25
CA LEU A 130 14.08 3.08 4.86
C LEU A 130 15.13 4.19 4.73
N THR A 131 15.28 5.03 5.76
CA THR A 131 16.34 6.04 5.80
C THR A 131 17.72 5.40 5.89
N GLU A 132 17.87 4.35 6.72
CA GLU A 132 19.11 3.57 6.83
C GLU A 132 19.47 2.84 5.52
N GLN A 133 18.45 2.39 4.77
CA GLN A 133 18.65 1.82 3.44
C GLN A 133 18.98 2.87 2.36
N GLY A 134 19.05 4.16 2.70
CA GLY A 134 19.48 5.23 1.80
C GLY A 134 18.41 5.68 0.79
N LEU A 135 17.12 5.38 1.04
CA LEU A 135 16.06 5.91 0.18
C LEU A 135 15.89 7.40 0.39
N ASN A 136 15.53 8.10 -0.68
CA ASN A 136 15.21 9.52 -0.58
C ASN A 136 13.86 9.73 0.16
N LEU A 137 13.70 10.93 0.74
CA LEU A 137 12.50 11.29 1.51
C LEU A 137 11.21 11.23 0.69
N GLU A 138 11.26 11.45 -0.62
CA GLU A 138 10.08 11.39 -1.49
C GLU A 138 9.50 9.97 -1.55
N ILE A 139 10.34 8.96 -1.78
CA ILE A 139 9.92 7.56 -1.81
C ILE A 139 9.47 7.10 -0.42
N ILE A 140 10.19 7.50 0.63
CA ILE A 140 9.82 7.18 2.02
C ILE A 140 8.43 7.72 2.34
N ASN A 141 8.15 8.99 2.01
CA ASN A 141 6.85 9.60 2.25
C ASN A 141 5.73 8.90 1.46
N ARG A 142 6.00 8.48 0.22
CA ARG A 142 5.04 7.67 -0.58
C ARG A 142 4.74 6.34 0.10
N LEU A 143 5.75 5.60 0.56
CA LEU A 143 5.58 4.31 1.24
C LEU A 143 4.81 4.46 2.55
N VAL A 144 5.14 5.45 3.38
CA VAL A 144 4.41 5.75 4.62
C VAL A 144 2.95 6.11 4.34
N ALA A 145 2.68 6.89 3.28
CA ALA A 145 1.32 7.25 2.88
C ALA A 145 0.49 6.06 2.36
N ILE A 146 1.15 5.03 1.81
CA ILE A 146 0.53 3.75 1.43
C ILE A 146 0.22 2.93 2.69
N ILE A 147 1.23 2.69 3.54
CA ILE A 147 1.14 1.82 4.73
C ILE A 147 0.09 2.31 5.72
N SER A 148 0.05 3.63 5.98
CA SER A 148 -0.90 4.26 6.90
C SER A 148 -2.37 4.09 6.51
N ARG A 149 -2.67 3.57 5.31
CA ARG A 149 -4.03 3.36 4.81
C ARG A 149 -4.45 1.90 4.72
N VAL A 150 -3.60 0.93 5.10
CA VAL A 150 -3.91 -0.49 4.91
C VAL A 150 -4.97 -1.01 5.88
N GLY A 151 -4.96 -0.53 7.14
CA GLY A 151 -5.80 -1.06 8.20
C GLY A 151 -7.31 -0.86 8.03
N PHE A 152 -8.08 -1.73 8.71
CA PHE A 152 -9.55 -1.70 8.73
C PHE A 152 -10.12 -0.58 9.62
N LYS A 153 -9.37 -0.14 10.64
CA LYS A 153 -9.84 0.86 11.63
C LYS A 153 -9.93 2.27 11.05
N GLU A 154 -9.07 2.56 10.08
CA GLU A 154 -8.97 3.83 9.36
C GLU A 154 -10.21 4.07 8.49
N GLU A 155 -10.83 3.00 7.99
CA GLU A 155 -12.06 3.09 7.19
C GLU A 155 -13.30 3.33 8.06
N LEU A 156 -13.34 2.82 9.30
CA LEU A 156 -14.40 3.10 10.27
C LEU A 156 -14.38 4.55 10.79
N ALA A 157 -13.23 5.22 10.77
CA ALA A 157 -13.14 6.64 11.14
C ALA A 157 -13.78 7.57 10.09
N GLY A 158 -13.92 7.11 8.84
CA GLY A 158 -14.52 7.88 7.75
C GLY A 158 -16.05 7.88 7.71
N THR A 159 -16.73 7.10 8.56
CA THR A 159 -18.20 6.96 8.55
C THR A 159 -18.91 7.86 9.57
N ASN A 160 -18.19 8.71 10.31
CA ASN A 160 -18.78 9.67 11.24
C ASN A 160 -19.35 10.89 10.49
N GLY A 161 -20.54 10.73 9.90
CA GLY A 161 -21.55 11.79 9.86
C GLY A 161 -21.41 12.93 8.83
N SER A 162 -20.56 12.83 7.82
CA SER A 162 -20.68 13.71 6.64
C SER A 162 -20.48 12.90 5.36
N GLY A 163 -21.51 12.90 4.51
CA GLY A 163 -21.63 12.10 3.27
C GLY A 163 -20.69 12.49 2.14
N ALA A 164 -19.44 12.80 2.45
CA ALA A 164 -18.34 12.89 1.50
C ALA A 164 -17.06 12.65 2.28
N ALA A 165 -16.33 11.57 1.96
CA ALA A 165 -14.91 11.56 2.24
C ALA A 165 -14.33 12.86 1.66
N PRO A 166 -13.58 13.67 2.43
CA PRO A 166 -12.95 14.86 1.87
C PRO A 166 -12.26 14.45 0.58
N GLN A 167 -12.54 15.16 -0.51
CA GLN A 167 -11.99 14.94 -1.85
C GLN A 167 -10.45 15.09 -1.91
N ALA A 168 -9.80 15.15 -0.75
CA ALA A 168 -8.44 15.60 -0.50
C ALA A 168 -7.40 14.48 -0.41
N LEU A 169 -7.71 13.21 -0.69
CA LEU A 169 -6.73 12.21 -1.17
C LEU A 169 -7.50 10.99 -1.68
N ALA A 170 -7.82 10.98 -2.99
CA ALA A 170 -8.12 9.72 -3.65
C ALA A 170 -6.99 8.72 -3.32
N LEU A 171 -7.37 7.52 -2.89
CA LEU A 171 -6.41 6.47 -2.58
C LEU A 171 -5.54 6.24 -3.83
N SER A 172 -4.21 6.29 -3.69
CA SER A 172 -3.36 5.94 -4.82
C SER A 172 -3.61 4.49 -5.21
N LEU A 173 -3.40 4.13 -6.48
CA LEU A 173 -3.62 2.76 -6.93
C LEU A 173 -2.75 1.77 -6.14
N GLU A 174 -1.52 2.15 -5.80
CA GLU A 174 -0.63 1.36 -4.95
C GLU A 174 -1.23 1.11 -3.56
N ALA A 175 -1.79 2.15 -2.92
CA ALA A 175 -2.45 2.00 -1.62
C ALA A 175 -3.73 1.17 -1.71
N ALA A 176 -4.48 1.29 -2.81
CA ALA A 176 -5.65 0.46 -3.10
C ALA A 176 -5.28 -1.03 -3.21
N ILE A 177 -4.18 -1.32 -3.90
CA ILE A 177 -3.68 -2.68 -4.11
C ILE A 177 -3.18 -3.31 -2.80
N VAL A 178 -2.38 -2.59 -2.00
CA VAL A 178 -1.87 -3.15 -0.73
C VAL A 178 -3.02 -3.38 0.26
N GLN A 179 -3.98 -2.45 0.33
CA GLN A 179 -5.17 -2.60 1.15
C GLN A 179 -6.02 -3.81 0.73
N ASP A 180 -6.27 -3.98 -0.58
CA ASP A 180 -6.99 -5.14 -1.09
C ASP A 180 -6.22 -6.45 -0.83
N ALA A 181 -4.90 -6.44 -0.98
CA ALA A 181 -4.06 -7.60 -0.77
C ALA A 181 -4.13 -8.14 0.68
N ASP A 182 -4.12 -7.24 1.67
CA ASP A 182 -4.30 -7.58 3.08
C ASP A 182 -5.71 -8.12 3.34
N ARG A 183 -6.74 -7.42 2.85
CA ARG A 183 -8.15 -7.84 3.00
C ARG A 183 -8.43 -9.19 2.37
N LEU A 184 -7.83 -9.47 1.22
CA LEU A 184 -7.96 -10.77 0.57
C LEU A 184 -7.42 -11.88 1.48
N ASP A 185 -6.32 -11.68 2.20
CA ASP A 185 -5.76 -12.69 3.13
C ASP A 185 -6.64 -12.91 4.38
N ALA A 186 -7.54 -11.98 4.69
CA ALA A 186 -8.52 -12.11 5.77
C ALA A 186 -9.78 -12.90 5.38
N ILE A 187 -9.96 -13.25 4.10
CA ILE A 187 -11.17 -13.94 3.60
C ILE A 187 -10.85 -15.24 2.86
N GLY A 188 -11.89 -16.06 2.62
CA GLY A 188 -11.75 -17.38 2.01
C GLY A 188 -11.19 -18.42 2.97
N ALA A 189 -10.62 -19.50 2.46
CA ALA A 189 -10.13 -20.62 3.27
C ALA A 189 -9.08 -20.21 4.32
N ILE A 190 -8.12 -19.36 3.94
CA ILE A 190 -7.12 -18.82 4.89
C ILE A 190 -7.79 -17.90 5.91
N GLY A 191 -8.73 -17.05 5.48
CA GLY A 191 -9.50 -16.19 6.37
C GLY A 191 -10.25 -16.97 7.44
N ILE A 192 -10.90 -18.08 7.06
CA ILE A 192 -11.55 -19.02 7.98
C ILE A 192 -10.55 -19.55 8.99
N ALA A 193 -9.43 -20.14 8.53
CA ALA A 193 -8.43 -20.73 9.41
C ALA A 193 -7.84 -19.70 10.40
N ARG A 194 -7.51 -18.50 9.93
CA ARG A 194 -6.99 -17.40 10.78
C ARG A 194 -8.04 -16.95 11.80
N CYS A 195 -9.31 -16.84 11.38
CA CYS A 195 -10.40 -16.42 12.26
C CYS A 195 -10.57 -17.36 13.46
N PHE A 196 -10.63 -18.68 13.22
CA PHE A 196 -10.73 -19.68 14.30
C PHE A 196 -9.45 -19.79 15.13
N THR A 197 -8.27 -19.68 14.51
CA THR A 197 -6.99 -19.67 15.24
C THR A 197 -6.92 -18.50 16.23
N PHE A 198 -7.27 -17.30 15.78
CA PHE A 198 -7.32 -16.12 16.65
C PHE A 198 -8.42 -16.23 17.71
N GLY A 199 -9.60 -16.74 17.33
CA GLY A 199 -10.70 -17.00 18.26
C GLY A 199 -10.28 -17.91 19.41
N GLY A 200 -9.62 -19.03 19.09
CA GLY A 200 -9.07 -19.97 20.08
C GLY A 200 -8.01 -19.34 20.97
N ALA A 201 -7.04 -18.62 20.40
CA ALA A 201 -5.98 -17.94 21.15
C ALA A 201 -6.51 -16.83 22.09
N LYS A 202 -7.66 -16.24 21.76
CA LYS A 202 -8.34 -15.24 22.60
C LYS A 202 -9.45 -15.83 23.48
N HIS A 203 -9.56 -17.15 23.56
CA HIS A 203 -10.60 -17.86 24.32
C HIS A 203 -12.03 -17.38 24.01
N ARG A 204 -12.29 -17.03 22.74
CA ARG A 204 -13.63 -16.60 22.30
C ARG A 204 -14.53 -17.80 22.13
N VAL A 205 -15.81 -17.63 22.49
CA VAL A 205 -16.85 -18.61 22.19
C VAL A 205 -16.90 -18.84 20.67
N LEU A 206 -17.02 -20.11 20.26
CA LEU A 206 -17.07 -20.49 18.86
C LEU A 206 -18.29 -19.86 18.18
N TYR A 207 -19.48 -20.19 18.71
CA TYR A 207 -20.79 -19.73 18.29
C TYR A 207 -21.76 -19.82 19.47
N ASP A 208 -22.69 -18.88 19.54
CA ASP A 208 -23.76 -18.82 20.53
C ASP A 208 -25.03 -18.34 19.82
N PRO A 209 -26.07 -19.18 19.67
CA PRO A 209 -27.32 -18.81 19.01
C PRO A 209 -28.07 -17.65 19.68
N ASP A 210 -27.86 -17.43 20.98
CA ASP A 210 -28.53 -16.38 21.75
C ASP A 210 -27.80 -15.03 21.65
N VAL A 211 -26.62 -15.00 21.01
CA VAL A 211 -25.80 -13.79 20.81
C VAL A 211 -25.74 -13.46 19.32
N PRO A 212 -26.63 -12.59 18.79
CA PRO A 212 -26.63 -12.23 17.38
C PRO A 212 -25.41 -11.38 16.98
N PRO A 213 -25.01 -11.39 15.69
CA PRO A 213 -23.96 -10.51 15.20
C PRO A 213 -24.39 -9.04 15.29
N ARG A 214 -23.43 -8.18 15.62
CA ARG A 214 -23.67 -6.73 15.77
C ARG A 214 -23.56 -6.03 14.41
N ASP A 215 -24.27 -4.92 14.24
CA ASP A 215 -24.19 -4.09 13.04
C ASP A 215 -23.91 -2.62 13.36
N GLY A 216 -23.43 -1.87 12.36
CA GLY A 216 -23.16 -0.42 12.49
C GLY A 216 -22.12 -0.04 13.55
N LEU A 217 -21.16 -0.92 13.84
CA LEU A 217 -20.16 -0.70 14.89
C LEU A 217 -19.25 0.50 14.57
N SER A 218 -19.13 1.44 15.52
CA SER A 218 -18.07 2.44 15.52
C SER A 218 -16.70 1.79 15.75
N LYS A 219 -15.61 2.52 15.45
CA LYS A 219 -14.23 2.06 15.71
C LYS A 219 -14.05 1.65 17.18
N GLU A 220 -14.57 2.46 18.10
CA GLU A 220 -14.50 2.24 19.54
C GLU A 220 -15.27 0.98 19.94
N GLN A 221 -16.47 0.78 19.38
CA GLN A 221 -17.29 -0.40 19.64
C GLN A 221 -16.67 -1.70 19.09
N TYR A 222 -15.98 -1.61 17.95
CA TYR A 222 -15.21 -2.72 17.39
C TYR A 222 -13.98 -3.05 18.25
N MET A 223 -13.26 -2.04 18.75
CA MET A 223 -12.02 -2.20 19.52
C MET A 223 -12.26 -2.53 21.00
N ALA A 224 -13.39 -2.15 21.59
CA ALA A 224 -13.68 -2.36 23.00
C ALA A 224 -13.76 -3.84 23.43
N GLY A 225 -13.72 -4.79 22.48
CA GLY A 225 -13.35 -6.18 22.76
C GLY A 225 -14.17 -6.87 23.84
N GLY A 226 -15.41 -6.43 24.07
CA GLY A 226 -16.26 -6.98 25.13
C GLY A 226 -16.62 -8.44 24.86
N ALA A 227 -16.82 -9.19 25.95
CA ALA A 227 -17.07 -10.64 26.05
C ALA A 227 -18.30 -11.21 25.27
N GLN A 228 -18.85 -10.50 24.29
CA GLN A 228 -20.04 -10.89 23.52
C GLN A 228 -19.77 -11.04 22.02
N VAL A 229 -18.53 -11.30 21.61
CA VAL A 229 -18.20 -11.55 20.21
C VAL A 229 -17.80 -13.00 20.03
N THR A 230 -18.68 -13.78 19.41
CA THR A 230 -18.37 -15.15 19.01
C THR A 230 -17.49 -15.14 17.76
N THR A 231 -16.74 -16.23 17.55
CA THR A 231 -15.90 -16.38 16.36
C THR A 231 -16.73 -16.36 15.08
N ILE A 232 -17.90 -17.02 15.09
CA ILE A 232 -18.84 -16.98 13.96
C ILE A 232 -19.41 -15.58 13.73
N ASN A 233 -19.75 -14.81 14.77
CA ASN A 233 -20.24 -13.44 14.58
C ASN A 233 -19.21 -12.55 13.87
N HIS A 234 -17.91 -12.81 14.03
CA HIS A 234 -16.86 -12.07 13.33
C HIS A 234 -16.97 -12.17 11.79
N PHE A 235 -17.51 -13.26 11.26
CA PHE A 235 -17.77 -13.39 9.83
C PHE A 235 -18.72 -12.31 9.35
N TYR A 236 -19.84 -12.12 10.06
CA TYR A 236 -20.88 -11.14 9.71
C TYR A 236 -20.48 -9.71 10.06
N GLU A 237 -19.83 -9.53 11.21
CA GLU A 237 -19.41 -8.21 11.69
C GLU A 237 -18.32 -7.60 10.81
N LYS A 238 -17.47 -8.42 10.19
CA LYS A 238 -16.33 -7.97 9.37
C LYS A 238 -16.12 -8.75 8.09
N LEU A 239 -15.83 -10.05 8.15
CA LEU A 239 -15.20 -10.77 7.03
C LEU A 239 -16.05 -10.76 5.75
N LEU A 240 -17.36 -10.95 5.87
CA LEU A 240 -18.31 -10.93 4.76
C LEU A 240 -18.54 -9.52 4.19
N LYS A 241 -18.19 -8.47 4.93
CA LYS A 241 -18.27 -7.07 4.45
C LYS A 241 -17.08 -6.72 3.55
N LEU A 242 -15.93 -7.38 3.73
CA LEU A 242 -14.68 -7.04 3.04
C LEU A 242 -14.77 -7.12 1.52
N LYS A 243 -15.57 -8.05 0.96
CA LYS A 243 -15.81 -8.13 -0.50
C LYS A 243 -16.32 -6.79 -1.06
N GLY A 244 -17.26 -6.14 -0.37
CA GLY A 244 -17.84 -4.86 -0.79
C GLY A 244 -16.93 -3.66 -0.55
N MET A 245 -15.81 -3.85 0.15
CA MET A 245 -14.87 -2.80 0.53
C MET A 245 -13.58 -2.82 -0.31
N MET A 246 -13.47 -3.76 -1.26
CA MET A 246 -12.34 -3.83 -2.18
C MET A 246 -12.27 -2.55 -3.03
N LYS A 247 -11.06 -2.08 -3.30
CA LYS A 247 -10.78 -0.81 -3.99
C LYS A 247 -10.47 -1.01 -5.48
N THR A 248 -9.94 -2.18 -5.84
CA THR A 248 -9.48 -2.50 -7.19
C THR A 248 -10.43 -3.47 -7.90
N SER A 249 -10.44 -3.44 -9.23
CA SER A 249 -11.24 -4.35 -10.05
C SER A 249 -10.82 -5.80 -9.82
N ALA A 250 -9.50 -6.04 -9.83
CA ALA A 250 -8.91 -7.34 -9.58
C ALA A 250 -9.21 -7.84 -8.15
N GLY A 251 -9.11 -6.96 -7.16
CA GLY A 251 -9.46 -7.25 -5.77
C GLY A 251 -10.91 -7.69 -5.61
N SER A 252 -11.86 -6.93 -6.17
CA SER A 252 -13.29 -7.29 -6.15
C SER A 252 -13.55 -8.65 -6.81
N LYS A 253 -12.90 -8.94 -7.94
CA LYS A 253 -13.07 -10.22 -8.67
C LYS A 253 -12.59 -11.41 -7.83
N ILE A 254 -11.41 -11.32 -7.22
CA ILE A 254 -10.86 -12.39 -6.38
C ILE A 254 -11.69 -12.55 -5.10
N ALA A 255 -12.08 -11.42 -4.48
CA ALA A 255 -12.87 -11.41 -3.25
C ALA A 255 -14.22 -12.09 -3.42
N ALA A 256 -14.86 -11.98 -4.59
CA ALA A 256 -16.13 -12.64 -4.87
C ALA A 256 -16.06 -14.17 -4.70
N GLY A 257 -14.99 -14.81 -5.19
CA GLY A 257 -14.79 -16.26 -5.02
C GLY A 257 -14.49 -16.65 -3.57
N ARG A 258 -13.64 -15.87 -2.89
CA ARG A 258 -13.31 -16.10 -1.46
C ARG A 258 -14.53 -15.91 -0.56
N HIS A 259 -15.37 -14.93 -0.85
CA HIS A 259 -16.64 -14.68 -0.16
C HIS A 259 -17.61 -15.84 -0.31
N ALA A 260 -17.84 -16.30 -1.54
CA ALA A 260 -18.74 -17.42 -1.80
C ALA A 260 -18.31 -18.70 -1.07
N PHE A 261 -17.00 -18.93 -0.94
CA PHE A 261 -16.48 -20.05 -0.15
C PHE A 261 -16.79 -19.91 1.34
N MET A 262 -16.70 -18.70 1.92
CA MET A 262 -17.06 -18.48 3.32
C MET A 262 -18.55 -18.66 3.58
N GLU A 263 -19.42 -18.26 2.64
CA GLU A 263 -20.86 -18.51 2.75
C GLU A 263 -21.16 -20.02 2.74
N GLN A 264 -20.50 -20.79 1.87
CA GLN A 264 -20.62 -22.25 1.85
C GLN A 264 -20.13 -22.88 3.16
N TYR A 265 -18.99 -22.42 3.69
CA TYR A 265 -18.48 -22.86 4.98
C TYR A 265 -19.48 -22.59 6.11
N LEU A 266 -20.06 -21.38 6.16
CA LEU A 266 -21.05 -21.02 7.18
C LEU A 266 -22.33 -21.85 7.07
N GLN A 267 -22.81 -22.08 5.84
CA GLN A 267 -23.96 -22.94 5.62
C GLN A 267 -23.72 -24.34 6.17
N GLN A 268 -22.60 -24.96 5.79
CA GLN A 268 -22.18 -26.27 6.27
C GLN A 268 -22.02 -26.28 7.80
N PHE A 269 -21.39 -25.26 8.37
CA PHE A 269 -21.24 -25.11 9.81
C PHE A 269 -22.59 -25.11 10.54
N TYR A 270 -23.59 -24.38 10.03
CA TYR A 270 -24.91 -24.36 10.65
C TYR A 270 -25.69 -25.64 10.46
N ASP A 271 -25.51 -26.34 9.34
CA ASP A 271 -26.13 -27.64 9.12
C ASP A 271 -25.57 -28.65 10.13
N GLU A 272 -24.25 -28.72 10.28
CA GLU A 272 -23.58 -29.55 11.29
C GLU A 272 -23.99 -29.18 12.72
N TRP A 273 -24.00 -27.88 13.06
CA TRP A 273 -24.37 -27.40 14.38
C TRP A 273 -25.79 -27.79 14.78
N ASN A 274 -26.71 -27.80 13.81
CA ASN A 274 -28.12 -28.17 14.02
C ASN A 274 -28.41 -29.66 13.76
N GLY A 275 -27.39 -30.47 13.47
CA GLY A 275 -27.55 -31.88 13.15
C GLY A 275 -28.35 -32.15 11.85
N ARG A 276 -28.32 -31.21 10.89
CA ARG A 276 -28.86 -31.40 9.55
C ARG A 276 -27.81 -32.12 8.70
N LEU A 277 -28.15 -33.34 8.27
CA LEU A 277 -27.29 -34.22 7.44
C LEU A 277 -27.58 -34.03 5.96
#